data_AF-A0A3A5W256-F1
#
_entry.id   AF-A0A3A5W256-F1
#
_cell.length_a   1.000
_cell.length_b   1.000
_cell.length_c   1.000
_cell.angle_alpha   90.00
_cell.angle_beta   90.00
_cell.angle_gamma   90.00
#
_symmetry.space_group_name_H-M   'P 1'
#
loop_
_entity.id
_entity.type
_entity.pdbx_description
1 polymer ?
#
loop_
_entity_poly.entity_id
_entity_poly.type
_entity_poly.pdbx_seq_one_letter_code
_entity_poly.pdbx_strand_id
1 'polypeptide(L)'
;MRRKQLDDQLFQPPTPAATMSRQHAMPLATDQEEQWFQDGWDCFDSGRFWHAHEAWEDLWNALKRRSAPLHEVRLVQGLIQTAALLYHHERKNTNGVLKQWIKLEPKLSGWVTAWGIDVRTHLEAISHYHGDVNKWLLVAGDAQLPKA
;
A
#
# COMPACT_ATOMS: atom_id res chain seq x y z
N MET A 1 -33.12 -26.79 48.65
CA MET A 1 -33.52 -26.42 47.27
C MET A 1 -32.42 -25.55 46.66
N ARG A 2 -31.76 -26.01 45.60
CA ARG A 2 -30.64 -25.34 44.92
C ARG A 2 -31.15 -24.12 44.14
N ARG A 3 -30.73 -22.90 44.50
CA ARG A 3 -30.80 -21.75 43.59
C ARG A 3 -29.55 -21.79 42.71
N LYS A 4 -29.76 -21.94 41.40
CA LYS A 4 -28.72 -21.89 40.36
C LYS A 4 -28.28 -20.43 40.28
N GLN A 5 -27.02 -20.16 40.62
CA GLN A 5 -26.38 -18.88 40.36
C GLN A 5 -26.26 -18.77 38.83
N LEU A 6 -26.95 -17.80 38.24
CA LEU A 6 -26.73 -17.42 36.85
C LEU A 6 -25.51 -16.52 36.88
N ASP A 7 -24.41 -17.01 36.31
CA ASP A 7 -23.22 -16.20 36.08
C ASP A 7 -23.56 -15.16 35.02
N ASP A 8 -23.76 -13.90 35.43
CA ASP A 8 -23.76 -12.74 34.56
C ASP A 8 -22.33 -12.53 34.01
N GLN A 9 -21.96 -13.34 33.02
CA GLN A 9 -20.84 -13.00 32.14
C GLN A 9 -21.26 -11.80 31.30
N LEU A 10 -20.76 -10.64 31.70
CA LEU A 10 -20.77 -9.41 30.91
C LEU A 10 -20.25 -9.73 29.50
N PHE A 11 -21.15 -9.70 28.51
CA PHE A 11 -20.79 -9.63 27.11
C PHE A 11 -20.00 -8.34 26.90
N GLN A 12 -18.68 -8.46 26.78
CA GLN A 12 -17.85 -7.35 26.31
C GLN A 12 -17.99 -7.30 24.79
N PRO A 13 -18.52 -6.20 24.21
CA PRO A 13 -18.47 -6.04 22.76
C PRO A 13 -17.01 -6.01 22.31
N PRO A 14 -16.70 -6.48 21.09
CA PRO A 14 -15.34 -6.40 20.57
C PRO A 14 -14.88 -4.93 20.61
N THR A 15 -13.75 -4.70 21.28
CA THR A 15 -13.03 -3.42 21.26
C THR A 15 -12.89 -2.96 19.81
N PRO A 16 -13.19 -1.70 19.47
CA PRO A 16 -12.89 -1.18 18.14
C PRO A 16 -11.41 -1.43 17.87
N ALA A 17 -11.11 -1.89 16.66
CA ALA A 17 -9.80 -2.27 16.18
C ALA A 17 -8.72 -1.38 16.79
N ALA A 18 -7.74 -2.03 17.43
CA ALA A 18 -6.57 -1.41 17.98
C ALA A 18 -6.15 -0.24 17.09
N THR A 19 -6.06 0.96 17.68
CA THR A 19 -5.35 2.11 17.14
C THR A 19 -3.99 1.61 16.66
N MET A 20 -3.89 1.21 15.40
CA MET A 20 -2.61 0.84 14.81
C MET A 20 -1.81 2.12 14.80
N SER A 21 -0.74 2.15 15.62
CA SER A 21 0.19 3.27 15.65
C SER A 21 0.56 3.61 14.21
N ARG A 22 0.22 4.83 13.79
CA ARG A 22 0.56 5.40 12.48
C ARG A 22 2.07 5.22 12.27
N GLN A 23 2.44 4.46 11.23
CA GLN A 23 3.83 4.07 11.00
C GLN A 23 4.62 5.19 10.31
N HIS A 24 5.90 5.30 10.68
CA HIS A 24 6.91 6.13 10.04
C HIS A 24 8.07 5.21 9.62
N ALA A 25 8.57 5.37 8.40
CA ALA A 25 9.60 4.50 7.86
C ALA A 25 10.98 4.96 8.34
N MET A 26 11.86 4.03 8.66
CA MET A 26 13.27 4.35 8.91
C MET A 26 13.95 4.75 7.58
N PRO A 27 15.03 5.54 7.61
CA PRO A 27 15.79 5.85 6.40
C PRO A 27 16.24 4.58 5.66
N LEU A 28 16.26 4.65 4.33
CA LEU A 28 16.82 3.59 3.50
C LEU A 28 18.32 3.42 3.83
N ALA A 29 18.79 2.18 3.83
CA ALA A 29 20.06 1.84 4.48
C ALA A 29 21.29 2.08 3.59
N THR A 30 21.10 2.18 2.28
CA THR A 30 22.19 2.31 1.29
C THR A 30 21.77 3.22 0.15
N ASP A 31 22.74 3.85 -0.52
CA ASP A 31 22.51 4.66 -1.71
C ASP A 31 21.79 3.88 -2.82
N GLN A 32 22.03 2.57 -2.91
CA GLN A 32 21.37 1.71 -3.88
C GLN A 32 19.88 1.49 -3.57
N GLU A 33 19.52 1.38 -2.28
CA GLU A 33 18.11 1.33 -1.86
C GLU A 33 17.40 2.65 -2.19
N GLU A 34 18.05 3.77 -1.91
CA GLU A 34 17.53 5.10 -2.27
C GLU A 34 17.37 5.24 -3.79
N GLN A 35 18.37 4.81 -4.58
CA GLN A 35 18.31 4.87 -6.03
C GLN A 35 17.11 4.06 -6.58
N TRP A 36 16.92 2.81 -6.14
CA TRP A 36 15.76 2.01 -6.58
C TRP A 36 14.43 2.63 -6.18
N PHE A 37 14.37 3.25 -4.99
CA PHE A 37 13.18 3.95 -4.56
C PHE A 37 12.88 5.16 -5.46
N GLN A 38 13.88 6.01 -5.73
CA GLN A 38 13.74 7.18 -6.59
C GLN A 38 13.47 6.82 -8.05
N ASP A 39 14.15 5.80 -8.61
CA ASP A 39 13.87 5.30 -9.96
C ASP A 39 12.41 4.85 -10.10
N GLY A 40 11.90 4.17 -9.08
CA GLY A 40 10.51 3.76 -9.03
C GLY A 40 9.55 4.94 -8.92
N TRP A 41 9.90 5.96 -8.13
CA TRP A 41 9.15 7.21 -8.05
C TRP A 41 9.09 7.91 -9.42
N ASP A 42 10.22 8.17 -10.04
CA ASP A 42 10.32 8.88 -11.32
C ASP A 42 9.56 8.15 -12.43
N CYS A 43 9.66 6.82 -12.46
CA CYS A 43 8.87 6.01 -13.37
C CYS A 43 7.38 6.08 -13.08
N PHE A 44 6.97 6.07 -11.81
CA PHE A 44 5.56 6.16 -11.42
C PHE A 44 4.95 7.49 -11.86
N ASP A 45 5.58 8.61 -11.51
CA ASP A 45 5.10 9.96 -11.83
C ASP A 45 5.14 10.26 -13.34
N SER A 46 5.90 9.47 -14.11
CA SER A 46 5.93 9.50 -15.59
C SER A 46 4.93 8.53 -16.24
N GLY A 47 4.07 7.86 -15.47
CA GLY A 47 3.12 6.85 -15.97
C GLY A 47 3.76 5.53 -16.43
N ARG A 48 5.07 5.33 -16.22
CA ARG A 48 5.79 4.10 -16.58
C ARG A 48 5.64 3.04 -15.49
N PHE A 49 4.40 2.62 -15.22
CA PHE A 49 4.08 1.78 -14.06
C PHE A 49 4.81 0.43 -14.03
N TRP A 50 5.05 -0.20 -15.18
CA TRP A 50 5.85 -1.44 -15.20
C TRP A 50 7.30 -1.22 -14.76
N HIS A 51 7.92 -0.12 -15.19
CA HIS A 51 9.30 0.20 -14.79
C HIS A 51 9.36 0.59 -13.30
N ALA A 52 8.33 1.26 -12.78
CA ALA A 52 8.18 1.52 -11.35
C ALA A 52 8.08 0.22 -10.55
N HIS A 53 7.31 -0.75 -11.06
CA HIS A 53 7.21 -2.08 -10.47
C HIS A 53 8.55 -2.79 -10.39
N GLU A 54 9.33 -2.79 -11.48
CA GLU A 54 10.65 -3.43 -11.54
C GLU A 54 11.63 -2.79 -10.55
N ALA A 55 11.75 -1.46 -10.55
CA ALA A 55 12.63 -0.74 -9.62
C ALA A 55 12.28 -1.03 -8.15
N TRP A 56 10.99 -1.02 -7.82
CA TRP A 56 10.57 -1.35 -6.46
C TRP A 56 10.68 -2.85 -6.13
N GLU A 57 10.69 -3.76 -7.11
CA GLU A 57 10.99 -5.18 -6.88
C GLU A 57 12.43 -5.37 -6.40
N ASP A 58 13.39 -4.66 -7.01
CA ASP A 58 14.79 -4.66 -6.59
C ASP A 58 14.94 -4.15 -5.15
N LEU A 59 14.28 -3.02 -4.83
CA LEU A 59 14.21 -2.51 -3.45
C LEU A 59 13.62 -3.55 -2.50
N TRP A 60 12.48 -4.16 -2.86
CA TRP A 60 11.83 -5.19 -2.04
C TRP A 60 12.74 -6.39 -1.79
N ASN A 61 13.48 -6.83 -2.81
CA ASN A 61 14.45 -7.90 -2.70
C ASN A 61 15.61 -7.53 -1.77
N ALA A 62 16.10 -6.29 -1.82
CA ALA A 62 17.14 -5.80 -0.90
C ALA A 62 16.66 -5.75 0.55
N LEU A 63 15.48 -5.19 0.81
CA LEU A 63 14.87 -5.14 2.14
C LEU A 63 14.72 -6.55 2.76
N LYS A 64 14.27 -7.53 1.95
CA LYS A 64 14.20 -8.94 2.39
C LYS A 64 15.58 -9.50 2.73
N ARG A 65 16.59 -9.31 1.87
CA ARG A 65 17.95 -9.85 2.10
C ARG A 65 18.56 -9.32 3.39
N ARG A 66 18.35 -8.04 3.71
CA ARG A 66 18.87 -7.43 4.95
C ARG A 66 17.97 -7.62 6.18
N SER A 67 16.87 -8.37 6.06
CA SER A 67 15.89 -8.57 7.14
C SER A 67 15.35 -7.25 7.70
N ALA A 68 14.99 -6.31 6.82
CA ALA A 68 14.37 -5.04 7.19
C ALA A 68 13.05 -5.26 7.97
N PRO A 69 12.58 -4.27 8.75
CA PRO A 69 11.29 -4.34 9.44
C PRO A 69 10.15 -4.77 8.50
N LEU A 70 9.36 -5.77 8.92
CA LEU A 70 8.33 -6.39 8.08
C LEU A 70 7.32 -5.39 7.52
N HIS A 71 7.03 -4.32 8.26
CA HIS A 71 6.10 -3.31 7.81
C HIS A 71 6.65 -2.49 6.64
N GLU A 72 7.95 -2.17 6.61
CA GLU A 72 8.62 -1.50 5.47
C GLU A 72 8.67 -2.42 4.24
N VAL A 73 8.96 -3.70 4.44
CA VAL A 73 8.88 -4.72 3.37
C VAL A 73 7.47 -4.75 2.76
N ARG A 74 6.43 -4.70 3.61
CA ARG A 74 5.03 -4.66 3.16
C ARG A 74 4.66 -3.34 2.50
N LEU A 75 5.20 -2.21 2.95
CA LEU A 75 5.01 -0.92 2.30
C LEU A 75 5.47 -0.97 0.85
N VAL A 76 6.69 -1.45 0.58
CA VAL A 76 7.20 -1.59 -0.80
C VAL A 76 6.36 -2.57 -1.61
N GLN A 77 5.91 -3.68 -1.02
CA GLN A 77 4.96 -4.58 -1.70
C GLN A 77 3.64 -3.89 -2.05
N GLY A 78 3.17 -2.96 -1.22
CA GLY A 78 1.99 -2.13 -1.51
C GLY A 78 2.23 -1.24 -2.72
N LEU A 79 3.36 -0.54 -2.77
CA LEU A 79 3.75 0.31 -3.91
C LEU A 79 3.89 -0.49 -5.22
N ILE A 80 4.55 -1.65 -5.20
CA ILE A 80 4.64 -2.58 -6.34
C ILE A 80 3.25 -2.97 -6.85
N GLN A 81 2.31 -3.21 -5.93
CA GLN A 81 0.94 -3.59 -6.26
C GLN A 81 0.12 -2.40 -6.75
N THR A 82 0.39 -1.18 -6.28
CA THR A 82 -0.17 0.04 -6.85
C THR A 82 0.26 0.20 -8.30
N ALA A 83 1.56 0.07 -8.59
CA ALA A 83 2.07 0.16 -9.96
C ALA A 83 1.41 -0.90 -10.86
N ALA A 84 1.28 -2.15 -10.38
CA ALA A 84 0.56 -3.19 -11.09
C ALA A 84 -0.94 -2.89 -11.26
N LEU A 85 -1.59 -2.26 -10.28
CA LEU A 85 -2.99 -1.82 -10.37
C LEU A 85 -3.16 -0.81 -11.49
N LEU A 86 -2.34 0.24 -11.53
CA LEU A 86 -2.42 1.29 -12.55
C LEU A 86 -2.06 0.77 -13.93
N TYR A 87 -1.08 -0.13 -14.04
CA TYR A 87 -0.79 -0.84 -15.28
C TYR A 87 -2.01 -1.65 -15.79
N HIS A 88 -2.75 -2.29 -14.89
CA HIS A 88 -3.99 -2.98 -15.25
C HIS A 88 -5.14 -2.01 -15.57
N HIS A 89 -5.21 -0.87 -14.89
CA HIS A 89 -6.21 0.17 -15.14
C HIS A 89 -6.04 0.77 -16.54
N GLU A 90 -4.81 1.12 -16.95
CA GLU A 90 -4.47 1.59 -18.31
C GLU A 90 -4.97 0.62 -19.40
N ARG A 91 -4.90 -0.68 -19.11
CA ARG A 91 -5.30 -1.76 -20.01
C ARG A 91 -6.77 -2.16 -19.88
N LYS A 92 -7.56 -1.43 -19.07
CA LYS A 92 -8.97 -1.71 -18.77
C LYS A 92 -9.21 -3.15 -18.27
N ASN A 93 -8.26 -3.69 -17.51
CA ASN A 93 -8.33 -5.04 -16.96
C ASN A 93 -8.94 -5.04 -15.56
N THR A 94 -10.27 -5.17 -15.49
CA THR A 94 -11.06 -5.23 -14.24
C THR A 94 -10.49 -6.22 -13.23
N ASN A 95 -10.28 -7.47 -13.62
CA ASN A 95 -9.79 -8.50 -12.71
C ASN A 95 -8.40 -8.18 -12.17
N GLY A 96 -7.55 -7.58 -13.01
CA GLY A 96 -6.22 -7.10 -12.61
C GLY A 96 -6.31 -6.03 -11.52
N VAL A 97 -7.11 -4.99 -11.73
CA VAL A 97 -7.29 -3.89 -10.78
C VAL A 97 -7.83 -4.40 -9.44
N LEU A 98 -8.93 -5.17 -9.46
CA LEU A 98 -9.56 -5.70 -8.25
C LEU A 98 -8.62 -6.59 -7.44
N LYS A 99 -7.88 -7.47 -8.14
CA LYS A 99 -6.93 -8.39 -7.50
C LYS A 99 -5.77 -7.65 -6.83
N GLN A 100 -5.26 -6.57 -7.42
CA GLN A 100 -4.18 -5.79 -6.80
C GLN A 100 -4.71 -4.94 -5.65
N TRP A 101 -5.89 -4.33 -5.79
CA TRP A 101 -6.51 -3.53 -4.72
C TRP A 101 -6.66 -4.31 -3.40
N ILE A 102 -7.24 -5.51 -3.46
CA ILE A 102 -7.43 -6.39 -2.28
C ILE A 102 -6.11 -6.69 -1.58
N LYS A 103 -5.00 -6.73 -2.33
CA LYS A 103 -3.68 -7.00 -1.76
C LYS A 103 -3.03 -5.73 -1.21
N LEU A 104 -3.10 -4.61 -1.92
CA LEU A 104 -2.32 -3.42 -1.59
C LEU A 104 -2.93 -2.61 -0.45
N GLU A 105 -4.27 -2.49 -0.41
CA GLU A 105 -4.97 -1.67 0.59
C GLU A 105 -4.54 -1.99 2.03
N PRO A 106 -4.55 -3.25 2.49
CA PRO A 106 -4.17 -3.57 3.88
C PRO A 106 -2.68 -3.37 4.16
N LYS A 107 -1.84 -3.19 3.13
CA LYS A 107 -0.41 -2.90 3.31
C LYS A 107 -0.14 -1.41 3.49
N LEU A 108 -0.99 -0.56 2.93
CA LEU A 108 -0.82 0.90 2.94
C LEU A 108 -1.69 1.60 3.99
N SER A 109 -2.82 1.01 4.40
CA SER A 109 -3.80 1.68 5.29
C SER A 109 -3.29 2.04 6.69
N GLY A 110 -2.21 1.40 7.17
CA GLY A 110 -1.57 1.72 8.45
C GLY A 110 -0.56 2.87 8.41
N TRP A 111 -0.27 3.42 7.23
CA TRP A 111 0.78 4.42 7.02
C TRP A 111 0.23 5.85 6.96
N VAL A 112 1.08 6.82 7.31
CA VAL A 112 0.83 8.24 7.02
C VAL A 112 1.87 8.73 6.03
N THR A 113 3.15 8.61 6.38
CA THR A 113 4.26 9.08 5.55
C THR A 113 5.37 8.05 5.52
N ALA A 114 6.06 7.93 4.38
CA ALA A 114 7.27 7.12 4.25
C ALA A 114 8.16 7.63 3.13
N TRP A 115 9.45 7.83 3.41
CA TRP A 115 10.47 8.21 2.40
C TRP A 115 10.04 9.37 1.49
N GLY A 116 9.39 10.39 2.08
CA GLY A 116 8.90 11.57 1.35
C GLY A 116 7.52 11.41 0.69
N ILE A 117 6.89 10.23 0.72
CA ILE A 117 5.53 9.99 0.23
C ILE A 117 4.50 10.27 1.33
N ASP A 118 3.43 11.01 1.02
CA ASP A 118 2.18 10.99 1.79
C ASP A 118 1.38 9.71 1.42
N VAL A 119 1.63 8.63 2.16
CA VAL A 119 1.05 7.32 1.87
C VAL A 119 -0.48 7.32 2.05
N ARG A 120 -1.00 8.17 2.94
CA ARG A 120 -2.45 8.30 3.17
C ARG A 120 -3.12 8.89 1.94
N THR A 121 -2.64 10.04 1.48
CA THR A 121 -3.19 10.71 0.29
C THR A 121 -2.98 9.85 -0.95
N HIS A 122 -1.86 9.12 -1.03
CA HIS A 122 -1.63 8.18 -2.11
C HIS A 122 -2.70 7.08 -2.14
N LEU A 123 -2.95 6.41 -1.01
CA LEU A 123 -3.96 5.35 -0.93
C LEU A 123 -5.36 5.85 -1.27
N GLU A 124 -5.71 7.07 -0.84
CA GLU A 124 -6.98 7.72 -1.19
C GLU A 124 -7.07 7.94 -2.71
N ALA A 125 -6.04 8.49 -3.34
CA ALA A 125 -6.00 8.68 -4.79
C ALA A 125 -6.16 7.35 -5.56
N ILE A 126 -5.46 6.30 -5.13
CA ILE A 126 -5.55 4.97 -5.77
C ILE A 126 -6.93 4.33 -5.59
N SER A 127 -7.64 4.64 -4.50
CA SER A 127 -9.02 4.18 -4.31
C SER A 127 -9.98 4.69 -5.40
N HIS A 128 -9.71 5.88 -5.97
CA HIS A 128 -10.49 6.41 -7.10
C HIS A 128 -10.28 5.59 -8.36
N TYR A 129 -9.05 5.15 -8.66
CA TYR A 129 -8.78 4.26 -9.79
C TYR A 129 -9.44 2.89 -9.62
N HIS A 130 -9.50 2.36 -8.40
CA HIS A 130 -10.29 1.17 -8.09
C HIS A 130 -11.80 1.39 -8.30
N GLY A 131 -12.34 2.54 -7.88
CA GLY A 131 -13.76 2.90 -8.07
C GLY A 131 -14.16 3.29 -9.50
N ASP A 132 -13.16 3.55 -10.36
CA ASP A 132 -13.32 3.86 -11.78
C ASP A 132 -13.41 2.61 -12.67
N VAL A 133 -13.21 1.42 -12.12
CA VAL A 133 -13.36 0.15 -12.84
C VAL A 133 -14.72 0.06 -13.55
N ASN A 134 -14.69 -0.39 -14.81
CA ASN A 134 -15.81 -0.44 -15.77
C ASN A 134 -16.30 0.93 -16.29
N LYS A 135 -15.85 2.05 -15.72
CA LYS A 135 -16.11 3.41 -16.24
C LYS A 135 -14.95 3.90 -17.09
N TRP A 136 -13.71 3.66 -16.62
CA TRP A 136 -12.47 4.02 -17.29
C TRP A 136 -12.40 5.51 -17.66
N LEU A 137 -12.86 6.37 -16.75
CA LEU A 137 -12.89 7.81 -16.93
C LEU A 137 -11.59 8.48 -16.50
N LEU A 138 -10.84 7.85 -15.60
CA LEU A 138 -9.54 8.35 -15.16
C LEU A 138 -8.45 7.93 -16.16
N VAL A 139 -7.44 8.77 -16.31
CA VAL A 139 -6.22 8.43 -17.05
C VAL A 139 -5.20 7.93 -16.05
N ALA A 140 -4.76 6.67 -16.21
CA ALA A 140 -3.80 6.06 -15.30
C ALA A 140 -2.52 6.90 -15.17
N GLY A 141 -2.00 7.42 -16.28
CA GLY A 141 -0.79 8.25 -16.35
C GLY A 141 -0.85 9.57 -15.59
N ASP A 142 -2.03 10.02 -15.15
CA ASP A 142 -2.18 11.21 -14.30
C ASP A 142 -1.92 10.90 -12.80
N ALA A 143 -1.77 9.62 -12.44
CA ALA A 143 -1.50 9.24 -11.06
C ALA A 143 -0.07 9.64 -10.68
N GLN A 144 0.06 10.30 -9.53
CA GLN A 144 1.34 10.73 -8.99
C GLN A 144 1.49 10.30 -7.53
N LEU A 145 2.74 10.19 -7.07
CA LEU A 145 3.05 10.05 -5.66
C LEU A 145 2.98 11.41 -4.98
N PRO A 146 2.02 11.62 -4.04
CA PRO A 146 1.96 12.85 -3.28
C PRO A 146 3.15 12.95 -2.32
N LYS A 147 3.72 14.15 -2.20
CA LYS A 147 4.82 14.45 -1.28
C LYS A 147 4.29 14.71 0.13
N ALA A 148 4.99 14.20 1.14
CA ALA A 148 4.71 14.42 2.56
C ALA A 148 5.16 15.79 3.08
#